data_AF-A0A3P9AJ81-F1
#
_entry.id   AF-A0A3P9AJ81-F1
#
_cell.length_a   1.000
_cell.length_b   1.000
_cell.length_c   1.000
_cell.angle_alpha   90.00
_cell.angle_beta   90.00
_cell.angle_gamma   90.00
#
_symmetry.space_group_name_H-M   'P 1'
#
loop_
_entity.id
_entity.type
_entity.pdbx_description
1 polymer ?
#
loop_
_entity_poly.entity_id
_entity_poly.type
_entity_poly.pdbx_seq_one_letter_code
_entity_poly.pdbx_strand_id
1 'polypeptide(L)'
;MEKDLTELQTLIEAHFESRKKEEEELINLTDRIEKRRSERAEQMRIRSEKEKERQNRINEEKARKEEEEFKKKAEDDAKKKKVLTNLQFSGYKTEKKGGPKKKTEREKKRAILSERRRELNIDNLKEDKLREKASELWKQIHQLEAEKFDLQYQHSRQKYDVTVLRNRVSDHQKVTKGSRSKRGLRK
;
A
#
# COMPACT_ATOMS: atom_id res chain seq x y z
N MET A 1 69.23 -24.09 -48.58
CA MET A 1 69.62 -23.37 -47.36
C MET A 1 69.16 -21.92 -47.40
N GLU A 2 69.72 -21.04 -48.25
CA GLU A 2 69.26 -19.63 -48.32
C GLU A 2 67.84 -19.48 -48.89
N LYS A 3 67.50 -20.25 -49.93
CA LYS A 3 66.15 -20.23 -50.54
C LYS A 3 65.05 -20.67 -49.56
N ASP A 4 65.32 -21.71 -48.77
CA ASP A 4 64.37 -22.23 -47.78
C ASP A 4 64.14 -21.23 -46.63
N LEU A 5 65.18 -20.48 -46.26
CA LEU A 5 65.10 -19.39 -45.28
C LEU A 5 64.27 -18.22 -45.81
N THR A 6 64.47 -17.83 -47.08
CA THR A 6 63.67 -16.78 -47.70
C THR A 6 62.19 -17.18 -47.87
N GLU A 7 61.91 -18.43 -48.27
CA GLU A 7 60.53 -18.94 -48.36
C GLU A 7 59.86 -18.99 -46.99
N LEU A 8 60.56 -19.43 -45.95
CA LEU A 8 60.05 -19.44 -44.59
C LEU A 8 59.70 -18.02 -44.12
N GLN A 9 60.54 -17.03 -44.41
CA GLN A 9 60.32 -15.64 -44.02
C GLN A 9 59.12 -15.03 -44.77
N THR A 10 58.96 -15.33 -46.06
CA THR A 10 57.77 -14.93 -46.84
C THR A 10 56.48 -15.58 -46.33
N LEU A 11 56.52 -16.87 -45.96
CA LEU A 11 55.37 -17.58 -45.36
C LEU A 11 54.97 -16.97 -44.01
N ILE A 12 55.94 -16.62 -43.18
CA ILE A 12 55.72 -15.98 -41.88
C ILE A 12 55.05 -14.61 -42.10
N GLU A 13 55.61 -13.76 -42.97
CA GLU A 13 55.04 -12.44 -43.27
C GLU A 13 53.63 -12.54 -43.85
N ALA A 14 53.40 -13.44 -44.81
CA ALA A 14 52.08 -13.66 -45.39
C ALA A 14 51.05 -14.13 -44.34
N HIS A 15 51.44 -15.01 -43.41
CA HIS A 15 50.56 -15.45 -42.32
C HIS A 15 50.22 -14.30 -41.36
N PHE A 16 51.20 -13.48 -40.98
CA PHE A 16 50.96 -12.32 -40.10
C PHE A 16 50.10 -11.25 -40.75
N GLU A 17 50.33 -10.93 -42.03
CA GLU A 17 49.48 -9.98 -42.75
C GLU A 17 48.06 -10.50 -42.91
N SER A 18 47.89 -11.79 -43.23
CA SER A 18 46.56 -12.41 -43.35
C SER A 18 45.81 -12.37 -42.02
N ARG A 19 46.45 -12.79 -40.92
CA ARG A 19 45.87 -12.73 -39.57
C ARG A 19 45.49 -11.32 -39.17
N LYS A 20 46.38 -10.35 -39.41
CA LYS A 20 46.13 -8.95 -39.04
C LYS A 20 44.92 -8.38 -39.78
N LYS A 21 44.80 -8.64 -41.09
CA LYS A 21 43.65 -8.22 -41.89
C LYS A 21 42.36 -8.89 -41.39
N GLU A 22 42.40 -10.19 -41.11
CA GLU A 22 41.25 -10.94 -40.60
C GLU A 22 40.83 -10.45 -39.20
N GLU A 23 41.77 -10.19 -38.29
CA GLU A 23 41.50 -9.63 -36.96
C GLU A 23 40.90 -8.23 -37.04
N GLU A 24 41.45 -7.34 -37.88
CA GLU A 24 40.89 -6.00 -38.10
C GLU A 24 39.46 -6.06 -38.66
N GLU A 25 39.18 -6.97 -39.60
CA GLU A 25 37.82 -7.18 -40.13
C GLU A 25 36.86 -7.70 -39.05
N LEU A 26 37.33 -8.62 -38.21
CA LEU A 26 36.54 -9.21 -37.14
C LEU A 26 36.22 -8.19 -36.06
N ILE A 27 37.18 -7.35 -35.66
CA ILE A 27 36.99 -6.23 -34.73
C ILE A 27 35.96 -5.23 -35.29
N ASN A 28 36.12 -4.82 -36.56
CA ASN A 28 35.17 -3.91 -37.21
C ASN A 28 33.75 -4.51 -37.30
N LEU A 29 33.63 -5.83 -37.46
CA LEU A 29 32.34 -6.51 -37.44
C LEU A 29 31.74 -6.56 -36.03
N THR A 30 32.53 -6.88 -35.00
CA THR A 30 32.06 -6.91 -33.62
C THR A 30 31.60 -5.54 -33.15
N ASP A 31 32.35 -4.48 -33.46
CA ASP A 31 32.00 -3.11 -33.07
C ASP A 31 30.67 -2.66 -33.69
N ARG A 32 30.43 -3.00 -34.97
CA ARG A 32 29.13 -2.73 -35.61
C ARG A 32 27.99 -3.53 -34.97
N ILE A 33 28.22 -4.78 -34.59
CA ILE A 33 27.23 -5.61 -33.92
C ILE A 33 26.90 -5.02 -32.53
N GLU A 34 27.93 -4.63 -31.78
CA GLU A 34 27.78 -4.04 -30.46
C GLU A 34 27.03 -2.71 -30.53
N LYS A 35 27.39 -1.83 -31.48
CA LYS A 35 26.67 -0.58 -31.73
C LYS A 35 25.20 -0.80 -32.08
N ARG A 36 24.89 -1.80 -32.92
CA ARG A 36 23.48 -2.14 -33.21
C ARG A 36 22.74 -2.70 -31.99
N ARG A 37 23.42 -3.45 -31.12
CA ARG A 37 22.83 -3.95 -29.87
C ARG A 37 22.54 -2.81 -28.90
N SER A 38 23.48 -1.87 -28.73
CA SER A 38 23.28 -0.69 -27.87
C SER A 38 22.16 0.21 -28.39
N GLU A 39 22.10 0.45 -29.69
CA GLU A 39 21.01 1.21 -30.33
C GLU A 39 19.64 0.57 -30.09
N ARG A 40 19.52 -0.76 -30.22
CA ARG A 40 18.26 -1.48 -29.92
C ARG A 40 17.91 -1.41 -28.44
N ALA A 41 18.88 -1.56 -27.54
CA ALA A 41 18.65 -1.45 -26.11
C ALA A 41 18.13 -0.05 -25.74
N GLU A 42 18.71 1.00 -26.34
CA GLU A 42 18.27 2.37 -26.12
C GLU A 42 16.88 2.65 -26.71
N GLN A 43 16.57 2.12 -27.89
CA GLN A 43 15.21 2.19 -28.45
C GLN A 43 14.17 1.53 -27.54
N MET A 44 14.50 0.37 -26.95
CA MET A 44 13.61 -0.30 -26.00
C MET A 44 13.44 0.52 -24.71
N ARG A 45 14.51 1.14 -24.21
CA ARG A 45 14.47 2.03 -23.05
C ARG A 45 13.54 3.23 -23.29
N ILE A 46 13.71 3.91 -24.42
CA ILE A 46 12.87 5.05 -24.82
C ILE A 46 11.39 4.63 -24.97
N ARG A 47 11.11 3.47 -25.56
CA ARG A 47 9.74 2.94 -25.66
C ARG A 47 9.13 2.68 -24.28
N SER A 48 9.89 2.03 -23.39
CA SER A 48 9.43 1.76 -22.02
C SER A 48 9.18 3.05 -21.24
N GLU A 49 10.02 4.07 -21.41
CA GLU A 49 9.88 5.34 -20.73
C GLU A 49 8.65 6.12 -21.23
N LYS A 50 8.43 6.16 -22.54
CA LYS A 50 7.22 6.76 -23.14
C LYS A 50 5.93 6.06 -22.70
N GLU A 51 5.93 4.72 -22.61
CA GLU A 51 4.75 3.99 -22.14
C GLU A 51 4.48 4.28 -20.65
N LYS A 52 5.54 4.35 -19.84
CA LYS A 52 5.44 4.71 -18.42
C LYS A 52 4.91 6.14 -18.24
N GLU A 53 5.38 7.09 -19.04
CA GLU A 53 4.90 8.48 -19.02
C GLU A 53 3.41 8.56 -19.42
N ARG A 54 3.00 7.83 -20.46
CA ARG A 54 1.60 7.75 -20.89
C ARG A 54 0.71 7.17 -19.78
N GLN A 55 1.15 6.08 -19.14
CA GLN A 55 0.42 5.47 -18.04
C GLN A 55 0.32 6.42 -16.83
N ASN A 56 1.40 7.14 -16.52
CA ASN A 56 1.41 8.13 -15.45
C ASN A 56 0.45 9.28 -15.74
N ARG A 57 0.41 9.80 -16.97
CA ARG A 57 -0.51 10.87 -17.38
C ARG A 57 -1.98 10.47 -17.24
N ILE A 58 -2.31 9.23 -17.64
CA ILE A 58 -3.66 8.68 -17.48
C ILE A 58 -4.02 8.55 -15.99
N ASN A 59 -3.08 8.06 -15.17
CA ASN A 59 -3.30 7.91 -13.73
C ASN A 59 -3.48 9.28 -13.04
N GLU A 60 -2.70 10.28 -13.45
CA GLU A 60 -2.77 11.65 -12.91
C GLU A 60 -4.06 12.36 -13.33
N GLU A 61 -4.49 12.23 -14.59
CA GLU A 61 -5.78 12.76 -15.06
C GLU A 61 -6.95 12.11 -14.34
N LYS A 62 -6.88 10.78 -14.14
CA LYS A 62 -7.88 10.05 -13.35
C LYS A 62 -7.90 10.49 -11.89
N ALA A 63 -6.73 10.67 -11.28
CA ALA A 63 -6.63 11.18 -9.90
C ALA A 63 -7.20 12.60 -9.78
N ARG A 64 -6.90 13.48 -10.73
CA ARG A 64 -7.44 14.85 -10.76
C ARG A 64 -8.96 14.86 -10.93
N LYS A 65 -9.51 14.00 -11.78
CA LYS A 65 -10.96 13.84 -11.96
C LYS A 65 -11.63 13.28 -10.70
N GLU A 66 -11.01 12.32 -10.03
CA GLU A 66 -11.49 11.78 -8.74
C GLU A 66 -11.45 12.84 -7.62
N GLU A 67 -10.43 13.71 -7.61
CA GLU A 67 -10.35 14.83 -6.66
C GLU A 67 -11.41 15.91 -6.92
N GLU A 68 -11.67 16.24 -8.19
CA GLU A 68 -12.71 17.19 -8.60
C GLU A 68 -14.13 16.66 -8.31
N GLU A 69 -14.39 15.37 -8.56
CA GLU A 69 -15.66 14.72 -8.18
C GLU A 69 -15.83 14.66 -6.66
N PHE A 70 -14.76 14.41 -5.91
CA PHE A 70 -14.79 14.44 -4.46
C PHE A 70 -15.09 15.85 -3.93
N LYS A 71 -14.50 16.88 -4.55
CA LYS A 71 -14.75 18.29 -4.19
C LYS A 71 -16.18 18.72 -4.52
N LYS A 72 -16.69 18.38 -5.71
CA LYS A 72 -18.07 18.67 -6.13
C LYS A 72 -19.09 17.96 -5.24
N LYS A 73 -18.85 16.69 -4.91
CA LYS A 73 -19.70 15.95 -3.96
C LYS A 73 -19.69 16.56 -2.57
N ALA A 74 -18.53 17.04 -2.10
CA ALA A 74 -18.43 17.74 -0.82
C ALA A 74 -19.14 19.12 -0.83
N GLU A 75 -19.09 19.84 -1.96
CA GLU A 75 -19.81 21.12 -2.13
C GLU A 75 -21.32 20.92 -2.24
N ASP A 76 -21.80 19.90 -2.94
CA ASP A 76 -23.23 19.56 -3.02
C ASP A 76 -23.77 19.10 -1.67
N ASP A 77 -23.00 18.31 -0.92
CA ASP A 77 -23.36 17.90 0.45
C ASP A 77 -23.35 19.08 1.43
N ALA A 78 -22.46 20.06 1.21
CA ALA A 78 -22.44 21.32 1.96
C ALA A 78 -23.62 22.23 1.60
N LYS A 79 -24.03 22.31 0.31
CA LYS A 79 -25.23 23.04 -0.12
C LYS A 79 -26.50 22.39 0.43
N LYS A 80 -26.61 21.05 0.37
CA LYS A 80 -27.71 20.29 0.99
C LYS A 80 -27.77 20.54 2.49
N LYS A 81 -26.62 20.52 3.19
CA LYS A 81 -26.57 20.91 4.62
C LYS A 81 -27.01 22.35 4.86
N LYS A 82 -26.59 23.31 4.04
CA LYS A 82 -27.00 24.73 4.18
C LYS A 82 -28.51 24.92 4.05
N VAL A 83 -29.14 24.21 3.11
CA VAL A 83 -30.60 24.23 2.94
C VAL A 83 -31.29 23.57 4.14
N LEU A 84 -30.75 22.46 4.63
CA LEU A 84 -31.30 21.74 5.79
C LEU A 84 -31.11 22.51 7.13
N THR A 85 -30.12 23.38 7.24
CA THR A 85 -29.88 24.19 8.45
C THR A 85 -30.84 25.37 8.64
N ASN A 86 -31.67 25.71 7.64
CA ASN A 86 -32.63 26.83 7.77
C ASN A 86 -33.94 26.42 8.46
N LEU A 87 -34.15 25.12 8.72
CA LEU A 87 -35.31 24.59 9.44
C LEU A 87 -34.83 23.89 10.71
N GLN A 88 -34.63 24.67 11.77
CA GLN A 88 -34.44 24.22 13.17
C GLN A 88 -33.46 23.05 13.39
N PHE A 89 -32.18 23.35 13.65
CA PHE A 89 -31.37 22.43 14.44
C PHE A 89 -30.31 23.14 15.28
N SER A 90 -30.71 23.47 16.51
CA SER A 90 -29.81 23.80 17.60
C SER A 90 -28.85 22.61 17.85
N GLY A 91 -27.54 22.84 17.72
CA GLY A 91 -26.54 21.98 18.39
C GLY A 91 -25.33 21.47 17.59
N TYR A 92 -25.22 21.62 16.26
CA TYR A 92 -24.12 20.99 15.52
C TYR A 92 -23.18 21.97 14.84
N LYS A 93 -22.50 22.78 15.66
CA LYS A 93 -21.19 23.32 15.31
C LYS A 93 -20.11 22.49 16.00
N THR A 94 -19.83 21.29 15.48
CA THR A 94 -18.52 20.66 15.72
C THR A 94 -17.57 21.15 14.65
N GLU A 95 -16.59 21.94 15.09
CA GLU A 95 -15.47 22.46 14.35
C GLU A 95 -14.94 21.47 13.30
N LYS A 96 -15.17 21.76 12.02
CA LYS A 96 -14.34 21.19 10.95
C LYS A 96 -12.98 21.88 11.01
N LYS A 97 -12.12 21.44 11.95
CA LYS A 97 -10.69 21.78 11.89
C LYS A 97 -10.14 21.20 10.59
N GLY A 98 -9.76 22.08 9.67
CA GLY A 98 -9.04 21.77 8.43
C GLY A 98 -7.61 21.31 8.70
N GLY A 99 -7.47 20.19 9.41
CA GLY A 99 -6.21 19.46 9.49
C GLY A 99 -6.11 18.41 8.38
N PRO A 100 -4.91 17.86 8.10
CA PRO A 100 -4.74 16.74 7.19
C PRO A 100 -5.78 15.65 7.50
N LYS A 101 -6.44 15.12 6.46
CA LYS A 101 -7.50 14.11 6.59
C LYS A 101 -6.99 12.99 7.50
N LYS A 102 -7.44 12.97 8.76
CA LYS A 102 -7.11 11.89 9.69
C LYS A 102 -7.53 10.59 9.01
N LYS A 103 -6.61 9.63 8.90
CA LYS A 103 -6.91 8.32 8.32
C LYS A 103 -8.20 7.80 8.94
N THR A 104 -9.13 7.38 8.09
CA THR A 104 -10.41 6.84 8.58
C THR A 104 -10.13 5.58 9.40
N GLU A 105 -11.00 5.25 10.37
CA GLU A 105 -10.84 4.00 11.14
C GLU A 105 -10.82 2.77 10.22
N ARG A 106 -11.48 2.86 9.05
CA ARG A 106 -11.41 1.83 7.99
C ARG A 106 -10.01 1.71 7.39
N GLU A 107 -9.35 2.82 7.06
CA GLU A 107 -7.98 2.83 6.55
C GLU A 107 -6.98 2.33 7.58
N LYS A 108 -7.11 2.75 8.84
CA LYS A 108 -6.26 2.26 9.93
C LYS A 108 -6.41 0.76 10.11
N LYS A 109 -7.65 0.25 10.17
CA LYS A 109 -7.93 -1.19 10.25
C LYS A 109 -7.31 -1.94 9.07
N ARG A 110 -7.46 -1.43 7.84
CA ARG A 110 -6.88 -2.06 6.64
C ARG A 110 -5.35 -2.08 6.70
N ALA A 111 -4.72 -0.97 7.13
CA ALA A 111 -3.28 -0.88 7.26
C ALA A 111 -2.74 -1.89 8.29
N ILE A 112 -3.32 -1.93 9.50
CA ILE A 112 -2.91 -2.86 10.56
C ILE A 112 -3.09 -4.32 10.12
N LEU A 113 -4.21 -4.65 9.47
CA LEU A 113 -4.43 -6.02 8.96
C LEU A 113 -3.46 -6.40 7.84
N SER A 114 -3.09 -5.44 6.98
CA SER A 114 -2.09 -5.66 5.94
C SER A 114 -0.70 -5.90 6.54
N GLU A 115 -0.33 -5.17 7.59
CA GLU A 115 0.93 -5.34 8.31
C GLU A 115 1.02 -6.70 9.02
N ARG A 116 -0.09 -7.15 9.62
CA ARG A 116 -0.16 -8.47 10.27
C ARG A 116 -0.18 -9.63 9.28
N ARG A 117 -0.64 -9.42 8.05
CA ARG A 117 -0.73 -10.45 7.03
C ARG A 117 0.66 -10.73 6.46
N ARG A 118 1.22 -11.89 6.82
CA ARG A 118 2.45 -12.40 6.21
C ARG A 118 2.12 -13.06 4.88
N GLU A 119 2.91 -12.78 3.85
CA GLU A 119 2.80 -13.45 2.57
C GLU A 119 3.17 -14.93 2.72
N LEU A 120 2.37 -15.80 2.10
CA LEU A 120 2.57 -17.24 2.15
C LEU A 120 3.28 -17.67 0.87
N ASN A 121 4.58 -17.96 0.96
CA ASN A 121 5.36 -18.50 -0.15
C ASN A 121 5.56 -20.01 0.06
N ILE A 122 4.86 -20.82 -0.72
CA ILE A 122 4.84 -22.29 -0.60
C ILE A 122 5.27 -23.02 -1.88
N ASP A 123 5.43 -22.31 -2.99
CA ASP A 123 5.56 -22.92 -4.33
C ASP A 123 6.84 -23.75 -4.51
N ASN A 124 7.88 -23.46 -3.72
CA ASN A 124 9.17 -24.14 -3.78
C ASN A 124 9.47 -24.99 -2.54
N LEU A 125 8.47 -25.30 -1.71
CA LEU A 125 8.65 -26.10 -0.50
C LEU A 125 8.45 -27.59 -0.76
N LYS A 126 9.34 -28.42 -0.18
CA LYS A 126 9.19 -29.88 -0.14
C LYS A 126 8.15 -30.30 0.90
N GLU A 127 7.64 -31.53 0.79
CA GLU A 127 6.55 -32.06 1.63
C GLU A 127 6.78 -31.88 3.13
N ASP A 128 7.97 -32.22 3.64
CA ASP A 128 8.29 -32.09 5.07
C ASP A 128 8.15 -30.64 5.56
N LYS A 129 8.66 -29.69 4.77
CA LYS A 129 8.56 -28.25 5.09
C LYS A 129 7.12 -27.74 4.98
N LEU A 130 6.31 -28.31 4.08
CA LEU A 130 4.89 -27.98 3.98
C LEU A 130 4.12 -28.45 5.22
N ARG A 131 4.43 -29.63 5.76
CA ARG A 131 3.82 -30.15 7.00
C ARG A 131 4.17 -29.30 8.22
N GLU A 132 5.42 -28.85 8.32
CA GLU A 132 5.86 -27.90 9.35
C GLU A 132 5.13 -26.56 9.21
N LYS A 133 5.05 -26.01 7.99
CA LYS A 133 4.38 -24.73 7.74
C LYS A 133 2.89 -24.79 8.04
N ALA A 134 2.22 -25.88 7.69
CA ALA A 134 0.82 -26.11 8.03
C ALA A 134 0.61 -26.14 9.55
N SER A 135 1.50 -26.81 10.28
CA SER A 135 1.45 -26.88 11.75
C SER A 135 1.68 -25.50 12.40
N GLU A 136 2.59 -24.69 11.85
CA GLU A 136 2.83 -23.31 12.30
C GLU A 136 1.59 -22.42 12.08
N LEU A 137 1.00 -22.46 10.88
CA LEU A 137 -0.20 -21.69 10.55
C LEU A 137 -1.38 -22.10 11.42
N TRP A 138 -1.55 -23.40 11.68
CA TRP A 138 -2.58 -23.91 12.57
C TRP A 138 -2.43 -23.36 13.99
N LYS A 139 -1.20 -23.36 14.55
CA LYS A 139 -0.92 -22.76 15.85
C LYS A 139 -1.23 -21.26 15.87
N GLN A 140 -0.91 -20.54 14.80
CA GLN A 140 -1.22 -19.11 14.67
C GLN A 140 -2.73 -18.85 14.66
N ILE A 141 -3.50 -19.64 13.90
CA ILE A 141 -4.96 -19.53 13.86
C ILE A 141 -5.53 -19.82 15.25
N HIS A 142 -5.08 -20.90 15.90
CA HIS A 142 -5.55 -21.28 17.22
C HIS A 142 -5.30 -20.17 18.27
N GLN A 143 -4.12 -19.56 18.26
CA GLN A 143 -3.79 -18.43 19.13
C GLN A 143 -4.72 -17.23 18.89
N LEU A 144 -4.97 -16.88 17.62
CA LEU A 144 -5.87 -15.78 17.27
C LEU A 144 -7.32 -16.06 17.69
N GLU A 145 -7.77 -17.31 17.62
CA GLU A 145 -9.08 -17.72 18.12
C GLU A 145 -9.20 -17.60 19.64
N ALA A 146 -8.16 -18.01 20.38
CA ALA A 146 -8.10 -17.86 21.83
C ALA A 146 -8.18 -16.38 22.25
N GLU A 147 -7.37 -15.52 21.63
CA GLU A 147 -7.40 -14.07 21.89
C GLU A 147 -8.76 -13.45 21.57
N LYS A 148 -9.38 -13.88 20.47
CA LYS A 148 -10.74 -13.43 20.10
C LYS A 148 -11.76 -13.84 21.16
N PHE A 149 -11.68 -15.06 21.67
CA PHE A 149 -12.58 -15.54 22.73
C PHE A 149 -12.45 -14.69 24.00
N ASP A 150 -11.22 -14.46 24.46
CA ASP A 150 -10.97 -13.63 25.65
C ASP A 150 -11.51 -12.20 25.48
N LEU A 151 -11.27 -11.58 24.31
CA LEU A 151 -11.79 -10.26 24.00
C LEU A 151 -13.32 -10.22 23.96
N GLN A 152 -13.97 -11.27 23.45
CA GLN A 152 -15.44 -11.37 23.45
C GLN A 152 -16.00 -11.51 24.87
N TYR A 153 -15.34 -12.28 25.72
CA TYR A 153 -15.72 -12.42 27.12
C TYR A 153 -15.55 -11.10 27.88
N GLN A 154 -14.39 -10.44 27.73
CA GLN A 154 -14.13 -9.12 28.31
C GLN A 154 -15.14 -8.07 27.85
N HIS A 155 -15.46 -8.03 26.55
CA HIS A 155 -16.45 -7.10 26.03
C HIS A 155 -17.85 -7.34 26.60
N SER A 156 -18.21 -8.62 26.83
CA SER A 156 -19.49 -8.97 27.45
C SER A 156 -19.55 -8.52 28.91
N ARG A 157 -18.45 -8.68 29.66
CA ARG A 157 -18.31 -8.16 31.02
C ARG A 157 -18.40 -6.63 31.05
N GLN A 158 -17.68 -5.94 30.16
CA GLN A 158 -17.71 -4.49 30.06
C GLN A 158 -19.11 -3.94 29.75
N LYS A 159 -19.89 -4.63 28.91
CA LYS A 159 -21.30 -4.26 28.66
C LYS A 159 -22.15 -4.29 29.93
N TYR A 160 -21.97 -5.33 30.75
CA TYR A 160 -22.64 -5.41 32.05
C TYR A 160 -22.18 -4.26 32.97
N ASP A 161 -20.88 -4.05 33.10
CA ASP A 161 -20.32 -3.00 33.95
C ASP A 161 -20.82 -1.61 33.54
N VAL A 162 -20.86 -1.30 32.24
CA VAL A 162 -21.44 -0.05 31.72
C VAL A 162 -22.91 0.10 32.10
N THR A 163 -23.69 -0.99 32.09
CA THR A 163 -25.11 -0.96 32.47
C THR A 163 -25.27 -0.67 33.96
N VAL A 164 -24.49 -1.35 34.81
CA VAL A 164 -24.47 -1.09 36.26
C VAL A 164 -24.02 0.34 36.57
N LEU A 165 -22.97 0.83 35.92
CA LEU A 165 -22.48 2.20 36.10
C LEU A 165 -23.53 3.24 35.68
N ARG A 166 -24.26 3.02 34.58
CA ARG A 166 -25.37 3.89 34.18
C ARG A 166 -26.47 3.94 35.24
N ASN A 167 -26.83 2.79 35.82
CA ASN A 167 -27.82 2.73 36.89
C ASN A 167 -27.33 3.48 38.14
N ARG A 168 -26.09 3.24 38.58
CA ARG A 168 -25.48 3.96 39.71
C ARG A 168 -25.47 5.47 39.50
N VAL A 169 -25.11 5.94 38.31
CA VAL A 169 -25.16 7.37 37.97
C VAL A 169 -26.58 7.91 38.08
N SER A 170 -27.58 7.18 37.55
CA SER A 170 -28.99 7.58 37.66
C SER A 170 -29.45 7.69 39.11
N ASP A 171 -29.10 6.71 39.94
CA ASP A 171 -29.52 6.68 41.35
C ASP A 171 -28.87 7.82 42.15
N HIS A 172 -27.57 8.06 41.98
CA HIS A 172 -26.90 9.19 42.62
C HIS A 172 -27.38 10.57 42.10
N GLN A 173 -27.86 10.65 40.85
CA GLN A 173 -28.47 11.87 40.31
C GLN A 173 -29.91 12.11 40.83
N LYS A 174 -30.67 11.06 41.15
CA LYS A 174 -32.01 11.20 41.74
C LYS A 174 -31.94 11.79 43.15
N VAL A 175 -30.97 11.38 43.95
CA VAL A 175 -30.80 11.88 45.34
C VAL A 175 -30.42 13.37 45.36
N THR A 176 -29.67 13.85 44.36
CA THR A 176 -29.25 15.27 44.29
C THR A 176 -30.35 16.23 43.81
N LYS A 177 -31.40 15.74 43.13
CA LYS A 177 -32.58 16.56 42.75
C LYS A 177 -33.70 16.57 43.80
N GLY A 178 -33.51 15.88 44.92
CA GLY A 178 -34.52 15.64 45.97
C GLY A 178 -34.53 16.61 47.17
N SER A 179 -33.83 17.76 47.12
CA SER A 179 -33.92 18.79 48.18
C SER A 179 -34.50 20.13 47.72
N ARG A 180 -35.24 20.19 46.59
CA ARG A 180 -36.13 21.32 46.34
C ARG A 180 -37.35 21.24 47.28
N SER A 181 -37.11 21.72 48.50
CA SER A 181 -38.05 22.26 49.48
C SER A 181 -39.46 22.50 48.92
N LYS A 182 -40.34 21.49 49.00
CA LYS A 182 -41.78 21.70 49.19
C LYS A 182 -42.00 21.98 50.67
N ARG A 183 -41.61 23.18 51.13
CA ARG A 183 -42.02 23.68 52.45
C ARG A 183 -43.38 24.35 52.25
N GLY A 184 -44.36 23.87 53.02
CA GLY A 184 -45.78 23.91 52.72
C GLY A 184 -46.40 25.27 52.42
N LEU A 185 -47.35 25.25 51.48
CA LEU A 185 -48.58 26.03 51.63
C LEU A 185 -49.34 25.41 52.82
N ARG A 186 -49.30 26.07 53.97
CA ARG A 186 -50.31 25.89 55.02
C ARG A 186 -51.43 26.91 54.78
N LYS A 187 -52.64 26.45 55.04
CA LYS A 187 -53.94 27.10 54.91
C LYS A 187 -53.97 28.55 55.40
#